data_AF-A0A6P7IAD3-F1
#
_entry.id   AF-A0A6P7IAD3-F1
#
_cell.length_a   1.000
_cell.length_b   1.000
_cell.length_c   1.000
_cell.angle_alpha   90.00
_cell.angle_beta   90.00
_cell.angle_gamma   90.00
#
_symmetry.space_group_name_H-M   'P 1'
#
loop_
_entity.id
_entity.type
_entity.pdbx_description
1 polymer ?
#
loop_
_entity_poly.entity_id
_entity_poly.type
_entity_poly.pdbx_seq_one_letter_code
_entity_poly.pdbx_strand_id
1 'polypeptide(L)'
;MSPSLLFFHLDPGGSATSSLVISGSDPGGSATSSLVVFNPDPGRSATSSLVVFNPDPGGSATLSLVVFNPDPGAPVPVKPNPGFPCIWYQSLNLLVLQHVCHTGQVCMMSSAVTLGLKPGHGSVDGNIAAVGKEQFRSFHAPESYMFPHIDVNASVFETNIRVVGGLLSAHLLAGRAGMQLEPGWPCSGPLLRMAEDAARKLLPAFQTPTGMPHGTVNLLNGVSPTETPVTCTAGVGTFILEFATLSRLTGDPAFENAARQALRALWKTRSDIGLVGNHIDIVSKKWVAQDAGIGAGVDSYFEYLVKGAIMLQDEELLSMFQAYDRAIQNYTRFDDWYLWVQMHKGTVTMPVFQSLEAFWPGLQSLLGNLDSAVRTFQNYYSVWRQFGGLPEFYSIPQGYTVDKREGYPLRPELIESAMYLFRATDDHTYLQLGLDALESIERITKTPCGYASVSPPVCQSVWRPQDSAAVCMWTQQI
;
A
#
# COMPACT_ATOMS: atom_id res chain seq x y z
N MET A 1 1.69 -12.82 -29.97
CA MET A 1 2.52 -13.98 -29.54
C MET A 1 2.98 -13.74 -28.11
N SER A 2 3.15 -14.78 -27.29
CA SER A 2 3.58 -14.63 -25.89
C SER A 2 4.99 -14.00 -25.80
N PRO A 3 5.24 -13.06 -24.87
CA PRO A 3 6.56 -12.45 -24.72
C PRO A 3 7.56 -13.45 -24.15
N SER A 4 8.62 -13.74 -24.90
CA SER A 4 9.74 -14.55 -24.42
C SER A 4 10.68 -13.68 -23.56
N LEU A 5 10.42 -13.61 -22.25
CA LEU A 5 11.45 -13.16 -21.31
C LEU A 5 12.48 -14.29 -21.13
N LEU A 6 13.73 -13.99 -21.41
CA LEU A 6 14.86 -14.88 -21.16
C LEU A 6 15.78 -14.26 -20.12
N PHE A 7 15.96 -14.98 -19.01
CA PHE A 7 16.87 -14.62 -17.94
C PHE A 7 18.18 -15.39 -18.11
N PHE A 8 19.31 -14.67 -18.04
CA PHE A 8 20.63 -15.29 -18.10
C PHE A 8 21.48 -14.91 -16.89
N HIS A 9 22.12 -15.91 -16.30
CA HIS A 9 23.29 -15.76 -15.45
C HIS A 9 24.51 -16.17 -16.29
N LEU A 10 25.58 -15.37 -16.30
CA LEU A 10 26.70 -15.57 -17.22
C LEU A 10 27.92 -16.18 -16.53
N ASP A 11 28.08 -17.48 -16.69
CA ASP A 11 29.28 -18.23 -16.30
C ASP A 11 30.57 -17.67 -16.95
N PRO A 12 31.77 -17.96 -16.40
CA PRO A 12 33.05 -17.51 -16.96
C PRO A 12 33.21 -17.82 -18.45
N GLY A 13 33.28 -16.76 -19.27
CA GLY A 13 33.42 -16.84 -20.73
C GLY A 13 32.10 -16.83 -21.53
N GLY A 14 30.94 -16.84 -20.87
CA GLY A 14 29.63 -16.80 -21.53
C GLY A 14 29.26 -15.44 -22.14
N SER A 15 28.55 -15.48 -23.26
CA SER A 15 27.88 -14.34 -23.91
C SER A 15 26.36 -14.59 -24.01
N ALA A 16 25.56 -13.56 -23.74
CA ALA A 16 24.09 -13.62 -23.90
C ALA A 16 23.66 -12.89 -25.17
N THR A 17 22.81 -13.53 -25.96
CA THR A 17 22.17 -12.93 -27.15
C THR A 17 20.73 -13.40 -27.23
N SER A 18 19.80 -12.46 -27.34
CA SER A 18 18.41 -12.77 -27.70
C SER A 18 18.07 -12.10 -29.02
N SER A 19 17.52 -12.88 -29.95
CA SER A 19 17.08 -12.39 -31.25
C SER A 19 15.64 -12.84 -31.50
N LEU A 20 14.74 -11.89 -31.69
CA LEU A 20 13.35 -12.15 -32.10
C LEU A 20 13.17 -11.63 -33.53
N VAL A 21 12.80 -12.54 -34.44
CA VAL A 21 12.52 -12.21 -35.85
C VAL A 21 11.04 -12.43 -36.10
N ILE A 22 10.36 -11.41 -36.62
CA ILE A 22 8.92 -11.42 -36.85
C ILE A 22 8.65 -11.20 -38.33
N SER A 23 7.87 -12.11 -38.92
CA SER A 23 7.53 -12.17 -40.34
C SER A 23 6.02 -12.14 -40.46
N GLY A 24 5.45 -10.94 -40.64
CA GLY A 24 4.01 -10.71 -40.53
C GLY A 24 3.55 -10.64 -39.08
N SER A 25 2.77 -9.61 -38.76
CA SER A 25 2.20 -9.36 -37.43
C SER A 25 0.70 -9.19 -37.56
N ASP A 26 -0.10 -9.95 -36.82
CA ASP A 26 -1.56 -9.79 -36.85
C ASP A 26 -1.98 -8.32 -36.61
N PRO A 27 -3.01 -7.79 -37.30
CA PRO A 27 -3.47 -6.42 -37.10
C PRO A 27 -3.83 -6.13 -35.63
N GLY A 28 -3.12 -5.17 -35.03
CA GLY A 28 -3.26 -4.81 -33.61
C GLY A 28 -2.45 -5.68 -32.63
N GLY A 29 -1.64 -6.62 -33.12
CA GLY A 29 -0.69 -7.36 -32.31
C GLY A 29 0.46 -6.49 -31.79
N SER A 30 0.89 -6.75 -30.55
CA SER A 30 2.14 -6.23 -30.00
C SER A 30 3.19 -7.33 -29.93
N ALA A 31 4.46 -6.94 -30.07
CA ALA A 31 5.59 -7.84 -29.91
C ALA A 31 6.74 -7.18 -29.14
N THR A 32 7.26 -7.90 -28.15
CA THR A 32 8.28 -7.39 -27.23
C THR A 32 9.43 -8.37 -27.16
N SER A 33 10.66 -7.88 -27.34
CA SER A 33 11.89 -8.63 -27.10
C SER A 33 12.64 -7.99 -25.93
N SER A 34 12.79 -8.73 -24.83
CA SER A 34 13.40 -8.25 -23.59
C SER A 34 14.52 -9.20 -23.15
N LEU A 35 15.72 -8.66 -23.00
CA LEU A 35 16.88 -9.37 -22.42
C LEU A 35 17.24 -8.73 -21.08
N VAL A 36 17.27 -9.54 -20.02
CA VAL A 36 17.71 -9.11 -18.69
C VAL A 36 18.94 -9.91 -18.29
N VAL A 37 20.05 -9.23 -18.04
CA VAL A 37 21.32 -9.83 -17.63
C VAL A 37 21.69 -9.35 -16.23
N PHE A 38 21.86 -10.31 -15.31
CA PHE A 38 22.28 -10.04 -13.94
C PHE A 38 23.77 -10.32 -13.77
N ASN A 39 24.48 -9.38 -13.14
CA ASN A 39 25.87 -9.52 -12.69
C ASN A 39 26.91 -9.79 -13.81
N PRO A 40 26.99 -8.97 -14.88
CA PRO A 40 28.00 -9.14 -15.93
C PRO A 40 29.34 -8.52 -15.50
N ASP A 41 30.41 -9.32 -15.56
CA ASP A 41 31.76 -8.80 -15.31
C ASP A 41 32.13 -7.62 -16.25
N PRO A 42 32.95 -6.67 -15.78
CA PRO A 42 33.48 -5.59 -16.61
C PRO A 42 34.15 -6.10 -17.90
N GLY A 43 33.69 -5.63 -19.05
CA GLY A 43 34.26 -5.95 -20.37
C GLY A 43 33.53 -7.04 -21.17
N ARG A 44 32.41 -7.59 -20.67
CA ARG A 44 31.58 -8.56 -21.42
C ARG A 44 30.50 -7.87 -22.26
N SER A 45 30.08 -8.50 -23.36
CA SER A 45 29.06 -8.00 -24.29
C SER A 45 27.72 -8.73 -24.14
N ALA A 46 26.63 -7.97 -23.99
CA ALA A 46 25.25 -8.46 -24.14
C ALA A 46 24.55 -7.70 -25.27
N THR A 47 23.86 -8.40 -26.16
CA THR A 47 23.15 -7.81 -27.30
C THR A 47 21.74 -8.38 -27.42
N SER A 48 20.77 -7.48 -27.60
CA SER A 48 19.39 -7.85 -27.91
C SER A 48 19.00 -7.24 -29.25
N SER A 49 18.35 -8.03 -30.10
CA SER A 49 18.04 -7.67 -31.49
C SER A 49 16.60 -8.03 -31.84
N LEU A 50 15.85 -7.06 -32.35
CA LEU A 50 14.48 -7.24 -32.84
C LEU A 50 14.45 -6.88 -34.32
N VAL A 51 14.09 -7.83 -35.19
CA VAL A 51 14.01 -7.62 -36.64
C VAL A 51 12.59 -7.90 -37.10
N VAL A 52 11.94 -6.88 -37.67
CA VAL A 52 10.54 -6.92 -38.10
C VAL A 52 10.48 -6.80 -39.62
N PHE A 53 9.92 -7.81 -40.27
CA PHE A 53 9.66 -7.81 -41.71
C PHE A 53 8.16 -7.65 -41.99
N ASN A 54 7.85 -6.69 -42.86
CA ASN A 54 6.50 -6.42 -43.36
C ASN A 54 5.47 -6.15 -42.24
N PRO A 55 5.66 -5.08 -41.43
CA PRO A 55 4.74 -4.75 -40.34
C PRO A 55 3.38 -4.25 -40.87
N ASP A 56 2.30 -4.80 -40.34
CA ASP A 56 0.94 -4.36 -40.69
C ASP A 56 0.60 -3.00 -40.03
N PRO A 57 -0.26 -2.18 -40.66
CA PRO A 57 -0.61 -0.86 -40.12
C PRO A 57 -1.27 -0.96 -38.73
N GLY A 58 -0.61 -0.38 -37.73
CA GLY A 58 -1.09 -0.33 -36.34
C GLY A 58 -0.46 -1.34 -35.38
N GLY A 59 0.45 -2.21 -35.84
CA GLY A 59 1.28 -3.03 -34.94
C GLY A 59 2.30 -2.19 -34.14
N SER A 60 2.69 -2.66 -32.95
CA SER A 60 3.76 -2.04 -32.15
C SER A 60 4.84 -3.05 -31.74
N ALA A 61 6.10 -2.61 -31.78
CA ALA A 61 7.28 -3.43 -31.55
C ALA A 61 8.25 -2.72 -30.60
N THR A 62 8.65 -3.39 -29.51
CA THR A 62 9.50 -2.81 -28.46
C THR A 62 10.70 -3.70 -28.16
N LEU A 63 11.89 -3.10 -28.13
CA LEU A 63 13.15 -3.74 -27.77
C LEU A 63 13.63 -3.19 -26.42
N SER A 64 13.98 -4.09 -25.49
CA SER A 64 14.52 -3.72 -24.18
C SER A 64 15.74 -4.56 -23.82
N LEU A 65 16.81 -3.90 -23.35
CA LEU A 65 18.01 -4.51 -22.80
C LEU A 65 18.25 -3.90 -21.41
N VAL A 66 18.25 -4.74 -20.37
CA VAL A 66 18.48 -4.32 -18.98
C VAL A 66 19.67 -5.05 -18.41
N VAL A 67 20.61 -4.30 -17.85
CA VAL A 67 21.93 -4.79 -17.42
C VAL A 67 22.18 -4.31 -15.99
N PHE A 68 22.27 -5.24 -15.03
CA PHE A 68 22.49 -4.94 -13.62
C PHE A 68 23.93 -5.27 -13.20
N ASN A 69 24.71 -4.27 -12.77
CA ASN A 69 26.05 -4.47 -12.21
C ASN A 69 26.23 -3.66 -10.90
N PRO A 70 26.36 -4.32 -9.72
CA PRO A 70 26.58 -3.64 -8.44
C PRO A 70 28.09 -3.44 -8.19
N ASP A 71 28.63 -2.28 -8.53
CA ASP A 71 30.05 -1.96 -8.30
C ASP A 71 30.30 -1.44 -6.86
N PRO A 72 31.10 -2.08 -5.98
CA PRO A 72 31.10 -1.80 -4.53
C PRO A 72 31.88 -0.55 -4.05
N GLY A 73 32.30 0.37 -4.94
CA GLY A 73 33.45 1.25 -4.65
C GLY A 73 33.40 2.74 -5.00
N ALA A 74 32.32 3.30 -5.55
CA ALA A 74 32.31 4.70 -6.01
C ALA A 74 31.78 5.71 -4.96
N PRO A 75 32.46 6.84 -4.69
CA PRO A 75 32.04 7.81 -3.67
C PRO A 75 30.86 8.69 -4.12
N VAL A 76 29.90 8.91 -3.22
CA VAL A 76 28.70 9.74 -3.46
C VAL A 76 29.06 11.24 -3.55
N PRO A 77 28.70 11.97 -4.62
CA PRO A 77 28.92 13.41 -4.71
C PRO A 77 27.95 14.19 -3.80
N VAL A 78 28.49 14.94 -2.85
CA VAL A 78 27.70 15.81 -1.96
C VAL A 78 27.34 17.12 -2.67
N LYS A 79 26.15 17.18 -3.28
CA LYS A 79 25.25 18.36 -3.39
C LYS A 79 23.97 18.03 -4.18
N PRO A 80 22.77 18.38 -3.69
CA PRO A 80 21.54 18.26 -4.49
C PRO A 80 21.51 19.36 -5.55
N ASN A 81 21.35 18.96 -6.81
CA ASN A 81 21.14 19.88 -7.94
C ASN A 81 19.62 20.10 -8.09
N PRO A 82 19.10 21.35 -8.07
CA PRO A 82 17.65 21.63 -7.94
C PRO A 82 16.89 21.49 -9.28
N GLY A 83 17.11 20.40 -10.01
CA GLY A 83 16.67 20.25 -11.40
C GLY A 83 16.43 18.81 -11.85
N PHE A 84 15.89 17.95 -11.00
CA PHE A 84 15.43 16.62 -11.42
C PHE A 84 14.05 16.71 -12.09
N PRO A 85 13.88 16.30 -13.36
CA PRO A 85 12.59 16.33 -14.05
C PRO A 85 11.66 15.21 -13.54
N CYS A 86 10.34 15.49 -13.51
CA CYS A 86 9.26 14.66 -12.96
C CYS A 86 9.02 13.26 -13.61
N ILE A 87 9.96 12.73 -14.40
CA ILE A 87 9.67 11.72 -15.45
C ILE A 87 9.71 10.25 -14.96
N TRP A 88 10.22 9.97 -13.76
CA TRP A 88 10.67 8.62 -13.39
C TRP A 88 9.71 7.69 -12.60
N TYR A 89 8.44 8.07 -12.39
CA TYR A 89 7.50 7.26 -11.58
C TYR A 89 6.14 6.99 -12.27
N GLN A 90 6.09 5.95 -13.11
CA GLN A 90 4.82 5.39 -13.66
C GLN A 90 4.57 3.92 -13.29
N SER A 91 5.45 3.27 -12.51
CA SER A 91 5.48 1.80 -12.36
C SER A 91 5.22 1.25 -10.96
N LEU A 92 4.93 2.09 -9.96
CA LEU A 92 4.67 1.65 -8.57
C LEU A 92 3.42 2.26 -7.89
N ASN A 93 2.64 3.09 -8.58
CA ASN A 93 1.48 3.78 -8.00
C ASN A 93 0.18 2.94 -8.05
N LEU A 94 0.25 1.74 -7.47
CA LEU A 94 -0.89 0.98 -6.94
C LEU A 94 -0.38 0.29 -5.67
N LEU A 95 -1.06 0.48 -4.52
CA LEU A 95 -0.95 -0.24 -3.22
C LEU A 95 -0.74 0.63 -1.96
N VAL A 96 -1.47 1.75 -1.84
CA VAL A 96 -1.53 2.54 -0.57
C VAL A 96 -2.91 3.19 -0.37
N LEU A 97 -3.87 2.43 0.18
CA LEU A 97 -5.15 2.90 0.72
C LEU A 97 -5.71 1.79 1.62
N GLN A 98 -6.16 2.07 2.87
CA GLN A 98 -7.26 1.40 3.63
C GLN A 98 -7.17 1.67 5.17
N HIS A 99 -8.22 1.28 5.93
CA HIS A 99 -8.57 1.75 7.31
C HIS A 99 -9.01 3.24 7.34
N VAL A 100 -9.76 3.82 8.31
CA VAL A 100 -11.24 3.85 8.60
C VAL A 100 -11.92 5.24 8.31
N CYS A 101 -13.25 5.32 8.02
CA CYS A 101 -13.97 6.55 7.56
C CYS A 101 -15.25 6.93 8.34
N HIS A 102 -15.66 8.22 8.31
CA HIS A 102 -16.94 8.68 8.92
C HIS A 102 -17.85 9.61 8.08
N THR A 103 -17.52 9.95 6.82
CA THR A 103 -18.36 10.82 5.96
C THR A 103 -18.36 10.43 4.48
N GLY A 104 -19.53 10.50 3.82
CA GLY A 104 -19.76 9.97 2.46
C GLY A 104 -18.98 10.64 1.32
N GLN A 105 -18.49 11.87 1.50
CA GLN A 105 -17.60 12.52 0.52
C GLN A 105 -16.23 11.82 0.43
N VAL A 106 -15.73 11.27 1.55
CA VAL A 106 -14.43 10.59 1.57
C VAL A 106 -14.52 9.21 0.89
N CYS A 107 -15.67 8.52 0.98
CA CYS A 107 -15.97 7.33 0.16
C CYS A 107 -15.81 7.60 -1.35
N MET A 108 -16.28 8.76 -1.85
CA MET A 108 -16.16 9.11 -3.27
C MET A 108 -14.70 9.36 -3.69
N MET A 109 -13.94 10.13 -2.89
CA MET A 109 -12.49 10.33 -3.14
C MET A 109 -11.71 9.00 -3.06
N SER A 110 -12.10 8.13 -2.13
CA SER A 110 -11.51 6.79 -1.93
C SER A 110 -11.78 5.84 -3.10
N SER A 111 -13.00 5.83 -3.65
CA SER A 111 -13.45 4.86 -4.67
C SER A 111 -13.08 5.28 -6.10
N ALA A 112 -12.69 6.54 -6.31
CA ALA A 112 -12.32 7.05 -7.63
C ALA A 112 -11.17 6.23 -8.27
N VAL A 113 -10.23 5.75 -7.44
CA VAL A 113 -9.07 4.95 -7.85
C VAL A 113 -9.47 3.64 -8.53
N THR A 114 -10.35 2.84 -7.90
CA THR A 114 -10.78 1.52 -8.40
C THR A 114 -11.57 1.63 -9.70
N LEU A 115 -12.45 2.64 -9.80
CA LEU A 115 -13.24 2.90 -11.00
C LEU A 115 -12.38 3.28 -12.23
N GLY A 116 -11.18 3.83 -12.00
CA GLY A 116 -10.20 4.11 -13.05
C GLY A 116 -9.40 2.89 -13.53
N LEU A 117 -9.46 1.76 -12.82
CA LEU A 117 -8.64 0.56 -13.10
C LEU A 117 -9.33 -0.51 -13.98
N LYS A 118 -10.62 -0.36 -14.29
CA LYS A 118 -11.38 -1.36 -15.08
C LYS A 118 -11.35 -1.12 -16.60
N PRO A 119 -10.59 -1.91 -17.40
CA PRO A 119 -10.83 -2.01 -18.83
C PRO A 119 -12.12 -2.77 -19.11
N GLY A 120 -12.94 -2.30 -20.06
CA GLY A 120 -14.18 -2.95 -20.43
C GLY A 120 -13.94 -4.16 -21.35
N HIS A 121 -14.10 -5.38 -20.83
CA HIS A 121 -13.97 -6.63 -21.59
C HIS A 121 -15.09 -7.63 -21.25
N GLY A 122 -16.31 -7.37 -21.74
CA GLY A 122 -17.43 -8.30 -21.62
C GLY A 122 -18.78 -7.61 -21.76
N SER A 123 -19.79 -8.33 -22.27
CA SER A 123 -21.13 -7.78 -22.55
C SER A 123 -21.98 -7.51 -21.30
N VAL A 124 -21.49 -7.89 -20.11
CA VAL A 124 -22.12 -7.56 -18.81
C VAL A 124 -21.40 -6.38 -18.13
N ASP A 125 -20.10 -6.21 -18.39
CA ASP A 125 -19.26 -5.14 -17.83
C ASP A 125 -19.54 -3.75 -18.41
N GLY A 126 -20.29 -3.67 -19.50
CA GLY A 126 -20.69 -2.41 -20.13
C GLY A 126 -21.34 -1.43 -19.15
N ASN A 127 -22.16 -1.92 -18.21
CA ASN A 127 -22.80 -1.08 -17.20
C ASN A 127 -21.85 -0.69 -16.06
N ILE A 128 -20.98 -1.59 -15.59
CA ILE A 128 -20.05 -1.28 -14.48
C ILE A 128 -18.95 -0.33 -14.94
N ALA A 129 -18.40 -0.55 -16.13
CA ALA A 129 -17.41 0.35 -16.73
C ALA A 129 -18.03 1.71 -17.16
N ALA A 130 -19.32 1.74 -17.53
CA ALA A 130 -20.03 2.99 -17.77
C ALA A 130 -20.28 3.76 -16.47
N VAL A 131 -20.80 3.13 -15.41
CA VAL A 131 -21.02 3.76 -14.10
C VAL A 131 -19.71 4.25 -13.48
N GLY A 132 -18.63 3.46 -13.59
CA GLY A 132 -17.30 3.89 -13.14
C GLY A 132 -16.79 5.11 -13.90
N LYS A 133 -16.94 5.13 -15.24
CA LYS A 133 -16.61 6.30 -16.05
C LYS A 133 -17.54 7.49 -15.81
N GLU A 134 -18.82 7.30 -15.49
CA GLU A 134 -19.74 8.39 -15.17
C GLU A 134 -19.47 8.98 -13.77
N GLN A 135 -19.18 8.17 -12.75
CA GLN A 135 -18.77 8.70 -11.44
C GLN A 135 -17.39 9.37 -11.49
N PHE A 136 -16.43 8.82 -12.24
CA PHE A 136 -15.12 9.45 -12.43
C PHE A 136 -15.17 10.67 -13.37
N ARG A 137 -16.14 10.76 -14.29
CA ARG A 137 -16.47 11.99 -15.05
C ARG A 137 -17.37 12.95 -14.30
N SER A 138 -18.07 12.51 -13.26
CA SER A 138 -18.79 13.39 -12.33
C SER A 138 -17.82 14.25 -11.51
N PHE A 139 -16.53 13.89 -11.46
CA PHE A 139 -15.44 14.85 -11.24
C PHE A 139 -15.23 15.79 -12.46
N HIS A 140 -16.31 16.27 -13.09
CA HIS A 140 -16.28 17.41 -13.97
C HIS A 140 -16.06 18.65 -13.09
N ALA A 141 -14.80 18.87 -12.75
CA ALA A 141 -14.38 19.87 -11.79
C ALA A 141 -14.58 21.29 -12.36
N PRO A 142 -15.52 22.11 -11.84
CA PRO A 142 -15.42 23.55 -12.00
C PRO A 142 -14.14 24.06 -11.31
N GLU A 143 -13.60 25.18 -11.79
CA GLU A 143 -12.30 25.75 -11.42
C GLU A 143 -12.16 26.20 -9.94
N SER A 144 -13.13 25.88 -9.08
CA SER A 144 -13.29 26.41 -7.71
C SER A 144 -13.02 25.43 -6.57
N TYR A 145 -12.64 24.17 -6.85
CA TYR A 145 -12.43 23.15 -5.80
C TYR A 145 -11.07 23.27 -5.09
N MET A 146 -11.06 24.10 -4.04
CA MET A 146 -10.09 24.07 -2.94
C MET A 146 -10.49 22.98 -1.93
N PHE A 147 -9.55 22.41 -1.16
CA PHE A 147 -9.92 21.43 -0.13
C PHE A 147 -10.67 22.16 1.01
N PRO A 148 -11.85 21.68 1.45
CA PRO A 148 -12.79 22.47 2.23
C PRO A 148 -12.18 23.04 3.52
N HIS A 149 -12.38 24.34 3.73
CA HIS A 149 -12.03 25.03 4.97
C HIS A 149 -13.17 24.84 5.98
N ILE A 150 -13.14 23.71 6.68
CA ILE A 150 -14.15 23.32 7.67
C ILE A 150 -13.53 23.27 9.07
N ASP A 151 -14.26 23.80 10.05
CA ASP A 151 -13.91 23.71 11.47
C ASP A 151 -14.28 22.32 11.99
N VAL A 152 -13.42 21.34 11.68
CA VAL A 152 -13.58 19.93 12.03
C VAL A 152 -12.25 19.38 12.50
N ASN A 153 -12.28 18.67 13.63
CA ASN A 153 -11.18 17.83 14.09
C ASN A 153 -11.15 16.53 13.27
N ALA A 154 -10.02 16.27 12.62
CA ALA A 154 -9.78 15.10 11.79
C ALA A 154 -8.58 14.30 12.31
N SER A 155 -8.63 12.97 12.18
CA SER A 155 -7.46 12.12 12.43
C SER A 155 -6.41 12.38 11.36
N VAL A 156 -5.18 12.62 11.79
CA VAL A 156 -4.04 12.98 10.93
C VAL A 156 -3.65 11.79 10.05
N PHE A 157 -3.57 10.60 10.66
CA PHE A 157 -3.36 9.31 10.00
C PHE A 157 -4.43 9.03 8.95
N GLU A 158 -5.72 9.10 9.33
CA GLU A 158 -6.83 8.74 8.44
C GLU A 158 -6.97 9.71 7.26
N THR A 159 -6.76 11.01 7.51
CA THR A 159 -6.82 12.02 6.46
C THR A 159 -5.66 11.82 5.48
N ASN A 160 -4.47 11.47 5.96
CA ASN A 160 -3.35 11.16 5.08
C ASN A 160 -3.65 9.96 4.16
N ILE A 161 -3.87 8.77 4.74
CA ILE A 161 -3.95 7.52 3.97
C ILE A 161 -5.21 7.43 3.10
N ARG A 162 -6.29 8.15 3.43
CA ARG A 162 -7.53 8.16 2.62
C ARG A 162 -7.62 9.33 1.65
N VAL A 163 -7.44 10.55 2.15
CA VAL A 163 -7.72 11.77 1.38
C VAL A 163 -6.51 12.14 0.55
N VAL A 164 -5.33 12.25 1.17
CA VAL A 164 -4.10 12.59 0.44
C VAL A 164 -3.71 11.43 -0.48
N GLY A 165 -3.64 10.20 0.04
CA GLY A 165 -3.36 8.99 -0.75
C GLY A 165 -4.37 8.76 -1.89
N GLY A 166 -5.67 8.97 -1.63
CA GLY A 166 -6.73 8.82 -2.63
C GLY A 166 -6.66 9.86 -3.75
N LEU A 167 -6.47 11.13 -3.40
CA LEU A 167 -6.33 12.22 -4.37
C LEU A 167 -5.04 12.09 -5.20
N LEU A 168 -3.92 11.71 -4.59
CA LEU A 168 -2.67 11.42 -5.30
C LEU A 168 -2.83 10.25 -6.28
N SER A 169 -3.42 9.15 -5.83
CA SER A 169 -3.66 7.96 -6.66
C SER A 169 -4.59 8.28 -7.84
N ALA A 170 -5.70 9.00 -7.59
CA ALA A 170 -6.62 9.42 -8.65
C ALA A 170 -5.96 10.40 -9.64
N HIS A 171 -5.13 11.33 -9.17
CA HIS A 171 -4.34 12.24 -9.99
C HIS A 171 -3.36 11.51 -10.92
N LEU A 172 -2.67 10.49 -10.40
CA LEU A 172 -1.68 9.70 -11.12
C LEU A 172 -2.32 8.69 -12.10
N LEU A 173 -3.55 8.25 -11.83
CA LEU A 173 -4.34 7.37 -12.72
C LEU A 173 -5.25 8.11 -13.70
N ALA A 174 -5.47 9.42 -13.52
CA ALA A 174 -6.37 10.25 -14.34
C ALA A 174 -6.20 10.06 -15.86
N GLY A 175 -4.95 9.97 -16.33
CA GLY A 175 -4.63 9.74 -17.74
C GLY A 175 -5.05 8.34 -18.24
N ARG A 176 -4.89 7.31 -17.41
CA ARG A 176 -5.33 5.93 -17.74
C ARG A 176 -6.86 5.80 -17.72
N ALA A 177 -7.52 6.55 -16.83
CA ALA A 177 -8.97 6.65 -16.77
C ALA A 177 -9.59 7.50 -17.91
N GLY A 178 -8.77 8.17 -18.73
CA GLY A 178 -9.22 8.97 -19.86
C GLY A 178 -9.77 10.35 -19.49
N MET A 179 -9.31 10.93 -18.37
CA MET A 179 -9.56 12.35 -18.08
C MET A 179 -8.73 13.25 -18.97
N GLN A 180 -9.22 14.47 -19.21
CA GLN A 180 -8.42 15.54 -19.77
C GLN A 180 -7.38 16.00 -18.73
N LEU A 181 -6.10 15.94 -19.10
CA LEU A 181 -4.98 16.33 -18.24
C LEU A 181 -4.66 17.82 -18.43
N GLU A 182 -4.33 18.50 -17.33
CA GLU A 182 -3.82 19.88 -17.38
C GLU A 182 -2.39 19.91 -17.96
N PRO A 183 -1.99 20.98 -18.67
CA PRO A 183 -0.61 21.20 -19.08
C PRO A 183 0.34 21.20 -17.87
N GLY A 184 1.36 20.34 -17.90
CA GLY A 184 2.33 20.15 -16.81
C GLY A 184 2.12 18.89 -15.96
N TRP A 185 1.06 18.10 -16.20
CA TRP A 185 0.88 16.79 -15.58
C TRP A 185 2.13 15.89 -15.80
N PRO A 186 2.60 15.14 -14.77
CA PRO A 186 1.98 14.90 -13.47
C PRO A 186 2.26 15.97 -12.40
N CYS A 187 3.12 16.95 -12.67
CA CYS A 187 3.50 18.00 -11.70
C CYS A 187 2.54 19.22 -11.70
N SER A 188 1.40 19.11 -12.38
CA SER A 188 0.23 19.99 -12.25
C SER A 188 -1.06 19.19 -12.41
N GLY A 189 -2.13 19.63 -11.76
CA GLY A 189 -3.48 19.06 -11.88
C GLY A 189 -4.40 19.48 -10.72
N PRO A 190 -5.73 19.41 -10.88
CA PRO A 190 -6.67 19.84 -9.86
C PRO A 190 -6.65 18.91 -8.64
N LEU A 191 -6.56 17.59 -8.88
CA LEU A 191 -6.48 16.57 -7.82
C LEU A 191 -5.17 16.68 -7.02
N LEU A 192 -4.03 17.00 -7.66
CA LEU A 192 -2.78 17.30 -6.98
C LEU A 192 -2.88 18.54 -6.08
N ARG A 193 -3.49 19.63 -6.56
CA ARG A 193 -3.71 20.85 -5.74
C ARG A 193 -4.60 20.56 -4.52
N MET A 194 -5.63 19.74 -4.67
CA MET A 194 -6.48 19.29 -3.56
C MET A 194 -5.70 18.41 -2.56
N ALA A 195 -4.84 17.51 -3.05
CA ALA A 195 -3.99 16.67 -2.19
C ALA A 195 -2.98 17.52 -1.39
N GLU A 196 -2.38 18.52 -2.04
CA GLU A 196 -1.45 19.45 -1.39
C GLU A 196 -2.14 20.27 -0.30
N ASP A 197 -3.30 20.85 -0.59
CA ASP A 197 -4.05 21.66 0.38
C ASP A 197 -4.57 20.83 1.57
N ALA A 198 -4.98 19.57 1.32
CA ALA A 198 -5.30 18.62 2.38
C ALA A 198 -4.08 18.30 3.27
N ALA A 199 -2.95 17.93 2.67
CA ALA A 199 -1.73 17.59 3.41
C ALA A 199 -1.14 18.81 4.16
N ARG A 200 -1.23 20.02 3.59
CA ARG A 200 -0.72 21.25 4.20
C ARG A 200 -1.48 21.60 5.48
N LYS A 201 -2.78 21.27 5.56
CA LYS A 201 -3.60 21.34 6.78
C LYS A 201 -3.21 20.30 7.85
N LEU A 202 -2.47 19.24 7.49
CA LEU A 202 -1.96 18.23 8.44
C LEU A 202 -0.60 18.60 9.06
N LEU A 203 0.22 19.40 8.37
CA LEU A 203 1.57 19.80 8.85
C LEU A 203 1.61 20.40 10.27
N PRO A 204 0.61 21.15 10.78
CA PRO A 204 0.60 21.61 12.18
C PRO A 204 0.70 20.47 13.20
N ALA A 205 0.20 19.26 12.89
CA ALA A 205 0.28 18.10 13.78
C ALA A 205 1.73 17.69 14.09
N PHE A 206 2.66 17.90 13.14
CA PHE A 206 4.07 17.55 13.23
C PHE A 206 4.92 18.59 13.99
N GLN A 207 4.33 19.72 14.42
CA GLN A 207 5.04 20.80 15.11
C GLN A 207 5.30 20.49 16.61
N THR A 208 5.86 19.31 16.87
CA THR A 208 6.18 18.83 18.22
C THR A 208 7.70 18.85 18.45
N PRO A 209 8.18 18.81 19.72
CA PRO A 209 9.62 18.76 20.02
C PRO A 209 10.37 17.56 19.44
N THR A 210 9.67 16.55 18.94
CA THR A 210 10.23 15.34 18.35
C THR A 210 10.01 15.25 16.84
N GLY A 211 9.03 15.97 16.30
CA GLY A 211 8.54 15.82 14.93
C GLY A 211 7.60 14.62 14.72
N MET A 212 7.28 13.86 15.78
CA MET A 212 6.20 12.87 15.73
C MET A 212 4.85 13.60 15.84
N PRO A 213 3.85 13.28 15.00
CA PRO A 213 2.61 14.04 14.95
C PRO A 213 1.63 13.72 16.09
N HIS A 214 0.79 14.70 16.44
CA HIS A 214 -0.44 14.44 17.19
C HIS A 214 -1.40 13.56 16.38
N GLY A 215 -2.27 12.79 17.07
CA GLY A 215 -3.27 11.94 16.43
C GLY A 215 -4.37 12.73 15.71
N THR A 216 -4.73 13.91 16.22
CA THR A 216 -5.81 14.76 15.69
C THR A 216 -5.32 16.16 15.34
N VAL A 217 -5.91 16.77 14.31
CA VAL A 217 -5.72 18.18 13.95
C VAL A 217 -7.07 18.78 13.53
N ASN A 218 -7.31 20.06 13.85
CA ASN A 218 -8.43 20.80 13.29
C ASN A 218 -8.05 21.35 11.90
N LEU A 219 -8.87 21.08 10.88
CA LEU A 219 -8.58 21.43 9.49
C LEU A 219 -8.62 22.95 9.20
N LEU A 220 -9.12 23.75 10.13
CA LEU A 220 -9.10 25.22 10.08
C LEU A 220 -8.13 25.82 11.11
N ASN A 221 -8.14 25.30 12.34
CA ASN A 221 -7.52 25.92 13.52
C ASN A 221 -6.18 25.28 13.95
N GLY A 222 -5.75 24.17 13.33
CA GLY A 222 -4.54 23.44 13.71
C GLY A 222 -4.73 22.54 14.93
N VAL A 223 -3.66 22.28 15.68
CA VAL A 223 -3.72 21.39 16.86
C VAL A 223 -4.31 22.15 18.06
N SER A 224 -5.29 21.55 18.75
CA SER A 224 -5.82 22.13 20.00
C SER A 224 -4.75 22.13 21.10
N PRO A 225 -4.60 23.19 21.92
CA PRO A 225 -3.76 23.18 23.12
C PRO A 225 -4.12 22.11 24.15
N THR A 226 -5.32 21.50 24.04
CA THR A 226 -5.79 20.41 24.89
C THR A 226 -5.68 19.03 24.22
N GLU A 227 -5.10 18.94 23.03
CA GLU A 227 -4.94 17.66 22.32
C GLU A 227 -3.97 16.75 23.06
N THR A 228 -4.27 15.46 23.09
CA THR A 228 -3.38 14.47 23.73
C THR A 228 -2.05 14.37 22.98
N PRO A 229 -0.90 14.29 23.69
CA PRO A 229 0.38 13.94 23.07
C PRO A 229 0.50 12.42 22.83
N VAL A 230 -0.50 11.60 23.22
CA VAL A 230 -0.45 10.15 23.05
C VAL A 230 -1.08 9.74 21.71
N THR A 231 -0.32 9.01 20.90
CA THR A 231 -0.76 8.46 19.61
C THR A 231 -0.25 7.02 19.44
N CYS A 232 -0.78 6.30 18.45
CA CYS A 232 -0.30 4.94 18.12
C CYS A 232 0.94 4.97 17.21
N THR A 233 1.68 3.86 17.18
CA THR A 233 2.91 3.72 16.37
C THR A 233 2.65 3.91 14.87
N ALA A 234 1.60 3.30 14.34
CA ALA A 234 1.11 3.52 12.97
C ALA A 234 0.76 5.00 12.73
N GLY A 235 0.14 5.66 13.71
CA GLY A 235 -0.20 7.09 13.69
C GLY A 235 1.00 8.04 13.68
N VAL A 236 2.24 7.52 13.77
CA VAL A 236 3.51 8.27 13.58
C VAL A 236 4.24 7.84 12.31
N GLY A 237 4.20 6.55 11.96
CA GLY A 237 5.00 5.99 10.86
C GLY A 237 4.40 6.11 9.46
N THR A 238 3.08 6.25 9.36
CA THR A 238 2.31 5.95 8.13
C THR A 238 2.04 7.21 7.30
N PHE A 239 3.12 7.86 6.86
CA PHE A 239 3.06 9.11 6.07
C PHE A 239 4.04 9.18 4.89
N ILE A 240 5.11 8.39 4.89
CA ILE A 240 6.23 8.60 3.95
C ILE A 240 5.82 8.38 2.48
N LEU A 241 4.80 7.56 2.20
CA LEU A 241 4.35 7.28 0.84
C LEU A 241 3.64 8.48 0.21
N GLU A 242 2.64 9.03 0.89
CA GLU A 242 1.92 10.22 0.43
C GLU A 242 2.80 11.46 0.47
N PHE A 243 3.50 11.69 1.58
CA PHE A 243 4.25 12.92 1.80
C PHE A 243 5.48 13.01 0.89
N ALA A 244 6.18 11.89 0.63
CA ALA A 244 7.25 11.90 -0.37
C ALA A 244 6.69 12.08 -1.78
N THR A 245 5.63 11.34 -2.15
CA THR A 245 5.00 11.48 -3.48
C THR A 245 4.57 12.92 -3.74
N LEU A 246 3.92 13.56 -2.76
CA LEU A 246 3.50 14.95 -2.82
C LEU A 246 4.72 15.89 -2.98
N SER A 247 5.76 15.75 -2.15
CA SER A 247 6.99 16.53 -2.28
C SER A 247 7.68 16.38 -3.63
N ARG A 248 7.64 15.19 -4.27
CA ARG A 248 8.21 15.00 -5.61
C ARG A 248 7.35 15.59 -6.73
N LEU A 249 6.04 15.67 -6.55
CA LEU A 249 5.11 16.23 -7.54
C LEU A 249 4.98 17.76 -7.46
N THR A 250 5.08 18.36 -6.26
CA THR A 250 4.96 19.82 -6.05
C THR A 250 6.30 20.53 -5.96
N GLY A 251 7.37 19.80 -5.61
CA GLY A 251 8.69 20.37 -5.30
C GLY A 251 8.81 20.97 -3.90
N ASP A 252 7.76 20.97 -3.07
CA ASP A 252 7.83 21.42 -1.67
C ASP A 252 8.38 20.30 -0.78
N PRO A 253 9.61 20.41 -0.22
CA PRO A 253 10.22 19.35 0.58
C PRO A 253 9.64 19.24 2.01
N ALA A 254 8.73 20.15 2.43
CA ALA A 254 8.20 20.16 3.79
C ALA A 254 7.50 18.84 4.17
N PHE A 255 6.77 18.23 3.23
CA PHE A 255 6.05 16.97 3.45
C PHE A 255 7.03 15.80 3.68
N GLU A 256 7.91 15.49 2.71
CA GLU A 256 8.88 14.39 2.87
C GLU A 256 9.76 14.57 4.12
N ASN A 257 10.18 15.80 4.42
CA ASN A 257 10.96 16.09 5.62
C ASN A 257 10.20 15.79 6.92
N ALA A 258 8.91 16.16 7.03
CA ALA A 258 8.10 15.89 8.20
C ALA A 258 7.93 14.37 8.44
N ALA A 259 7.58 13.61 7.39
CA ALA A 259 7.45 12.16 7.48
C ALA A 259 8.76 11.46 7.87
N ARG A 260 9.89 11.86 7.26
CA ARG A 260 11.23 11.34 7.59
C ARG A 260 11.65 11.68 9.02
N GLN A 261 11.32 12.88 9.51
CA GLN A 261 11.61 13.28 10.88
C GLN A 261 10.83 12.42 11.88
N ALA A 262 9.53 12.21 11.64
CA ALA A 262 8.68 11.33 12.46
C ALA A 262 9.22 9.90 12.53
N LEU A 263 9.52 9.29 11.37
CA LEU A 263 10.10 7.94 11.28
C LEU A 263 11.43 7.81 12.06
N ARG A 264 12.36 8.76 11.85
CA ARG A 264 13.66 8.78 12.55
C ARG A 264 13.55 9.09 14.05
N ALA A 265 12.48 9.76 14.48
CA ALA A 265 12.19 9.98 15.89
C ALA A 265 11.67 8.70 16.55
N LEU A 266 10.68 8.06 15.94
CA LEU A 266 10.08 6.80 16.39
C LEU A 266 11.11 5.66 16.47
N TRP A 267 11.96 5.51 15.45
CA TRP A 267 13.06 4.54 15.40
C TRP A 267 14.01 4.58 16.62
N LYS A 268 14.15 5.74 17.28
CA LYS A 268 15.01 5.95 18.45
C LYS A 268 14.34 5.58 19.78
N THR A 269 13.06 5.18 19.76
CA THR A 269 12.28 4.86 20.96
C THR A 269 12.12 3.36 21.21
N ARG A 270 12.68 2.52 20.34
CA ARG A 270 12.68 1.06 20.48
C ARG A 270 13.26 0.59 21.82
N SER A 271 12.80 -0.57 22.28
CA SER A 271 13.37 -1.26 23.43
C SER A 271 14.76 -1.84 23.14
N ASP A 272 15.44 -2.31 24.19
CA ASP A 272 16.74 -3.00 24.09
C ASP A 272 16.67 -4.29 23.26
N ILE A 273 15.48 -4.90 23.14
CA ILE A 273 15.23 -6.08 22.28
C ILE A 273 14.72 -5.70 20.87
N GLY A 274 14.70 -4.40 20.53
CA GLY A 274 14.43 -3.89 19.19
C GLY A 274 12.96 -3.66 18.84
N LEU A 275 12.02 -3.93 19.76
CA LEU A 275 10.58 -3.78 19.54
C LEU A 275 10.08 -2.35 19.84
N VAL A 276 8.92 -2.01 19.28
CA VAL A 276 8.13 -0.80 19.59
C VAL A 276 6.84 -1.20 20.32
N GLY A 277 6.34 -0.33 21.19
CA GLY A 277 5.03 -0.51 21.81
C GLY A 277 3.89 -0.11 20.86
N ASN A 278 2.67 -0.07 21.40
CA ASN A 278 1.48 0.24 20.63
C ASN A 278 1.13 1.75 20.65
N HIS A 279 1.29 2.42 21.79
CA HIS A 279 1.02 3.85 21.95
C HIS A 279 2.15 4.58 22.69
N ILE A 280 2.52 5.76 22.18
CA ILE A 280 3.62 6.59 22.67
C ILE A 280 3.16 8.02 22.96
N ASP A 281 3.67 8.60 24.05
CA ASP A 281 3.62 10.04 24.30
C ASP A 281 4.71 10.74 23.47
N ILE A 282 4.31 11.52 22.47
CA ILE A 282 5.19 12.09 21.45
C ILE A 282 6.12 13.19 21.97
N VAL A 283 5.89 13.71 23.17
CA VAL A 283 6.69 14.78 23.78
C VAL A 283 7.79 14.18 24.66
N SER A 284 7.39 13.30 25.58
CA SER A 284 8.28 12.62 26.54
C SER A 284 8.98 11.38 25.96
N LYS A 285 8.51 10.87 24.80
CA LYS A 285 8.98 9.65 24.12
C LYS A 285 8.75 8.37 24.93
N LYS A 286 7.81 8.39 25.87
CA LYS A 286 7.51 7.24 26.74
C LYS A 286 6.36 6.41 26.16
N TRP A 287 6.54 5.09 26.13
CA TRP A 287 5.50 4.14 25.76
C TRP A 287 4.43 4.06 26.85
N VAL A 288 3.20 4.39 26.46
CA VAL A 288 1.99 4.35 27.31
C VAL A 288 1.34 2.97 27.22
N ALA A 289 1.32 2.36 26.02
CA ALA A 289 0.97 0.95 25.82
C ALA A 289 2.21 0.20 25.30
N GLN A 290 2.68 -0.78 26.07
CA GLN A 290 3.96 -1.48 25.87
C GLN A 290 3.81 -2.87 25.23
N ASP A 291 2.60 -3.23 24.84
CA ASP A 291 2.35 -4.40 24.01
C ASP A 291 2.88 -4.16 22.59
N ALA A 292 3.68 -5.09 22.11
CA ALA A 292 4.31 -5.11 20.80
C ALA A 292 3.76 -6.28 19.99
N GLY A 293 3.47 -6.03 18.72
CA GLY A 293 2.96 -7.00 17.77
C GLY A 293 3.00 -6.40 16.37
N ILE A 294 2.44 -7.10 15.39
CA ILE A 294 2.34 -6.62 14.00
C ILE A 294 0.94 -6.11 13.64
N GLY A 295 -0.02 -6.13 14.56
CA GLY A 295 -1.41 -5.73 14.31
C GLY A 295 -1.73 -4.27 14.65
N ALA A 296 -3.00 -4.05 15.00
CA ALA A 296 -3.68 -2.77 15.18
C ALA A 296 -2.83 -1.67 15.81
N GLY A 297 -2.55 -0.62 15.03
CA GLY A 297 -1.84 0.56 15.50
C GLY A 297 -0.31 0.41 15.51
N VAL A 298 0.21 -0.70 14.97
CA VAL A 298 1.64 -0.90 14.67
C VAL A 298 1.81 -1.30 13.20
N ASP A 299 1.04 -2.29 12.73
CA ASP A 299 0.81 -2.70 11.33
C ASP A 299 1.54 -1.88 10.23
N SER A 300 0.92 -0.78 9.83
CA SER A 300 1.25 0.07 8.69
C SER A 300 2.55 0.86 8.87
N TYR A 301 3.11 0.95 10.07
CA TYR A 301 4.48 1.45 10.26
C TYR A 301 5.49 0.51 9.61
N PHE A 302 5.37 -0.81 9.82
CA PHE A 302 6.28 -1.78 9.18
C PHE A 302 6.04 -1.86 7.68
N GLU A 303 4.78 -1.78 7.25
CA GLU A 303 4.39 -1.68 5.85
C GLU A 303 5.08 -0.52 5.13
N TYR A 304 5.04 0.68 5.72
CA TYR A 304 5.58 1.91 5.12
C TYR A 304 7.11 1.96 5.12
N LEU A 305 7.79 1.23 6.01
CA LEU A 305 9.24 1.05 5.91
C LEU A 305 9.61 0.24 4.65
N VAL A 306 8.87 -0.83 4.33
CA VAL A 306 9.12 -1.65 3.13
C VAL A 306 8.63 -0.96 1.86
N LYS A 307 7.34 -0.59 1.80
CA LYS A 307 6.76 0.10 0.64
C LYS A 307 7.50 1.41 0.37
N GLY A 308 7.92 2.14 1.41
CA GLY A 308 8.72 3.36 1.31
C GLY A 308 10.14 3.10 0.80
N ALA A 309 10.82 2.05 1.29
CA ALA A 309 12.12 1.64 0.76
C ALA A 309 12.07 1.30 -0.73
N ILE A 310 11.06 0.54 -1.16
CA ILE A 310 10.89 0.15 -2.56
C ILE A 310 10.55 1.39 -3.42
N MET A 311 9.59 2.21 -2.99
CA MET A 311 9.13 3.38 -3.75
C MET A 311 10.19 4.48 -3.87
N LEU A 312 11.02 4.69 -2.83
CA LEU A 312 12.00 5.78 -2.79
C LEU A 312 13.44 5.33 -3.06
N GLN A 313 13.67 4.01 -3.26
CA GLN A 313 14.99 3.39 -3.32
C GLN A 313 15.84 3.71 -2.08
N ASP A 314 15.23 3.53 -0.90
CA ASP A 314 15.73 4.05 0.37
C ASP A 314 16.27 2.95 1.29
N GLU A 315 17.60 2.85 1.36
CA GLU A 315 18.31 1.89 2.21
C GLU A 315 18.09 2.14 3.71
N GLU A 316 17.85 3.39 4.15
CA GLU A 316 17.61 3.69 5.55
C GLU A 316 16.31 3.01 5.99
N LEU A 317 15.22 3.18 5.23
CA LEU A 317 13.93 2.57 5.51
C LEU A 317 13.99 1.03 5.49
N LEU A 318 14.70 0.44 4.52
CA LEU A 318 14.90 -1.01 4.46
C LEU A 318 15.70 -1.53 5.66
N SER A 319 16.77 -0.85 6.04
CA SER A 319 17.59 -1.21 7.20
C SER A 319 16.79 -1.13 8.51
N MET A 320 15.86 -0.18 8.61
CA MET A 320 14.93 -0.08 9.74
C MET A 320 14.02 -1.30 9.80
N PHE A 321 13.34 -1.63 8.69
CA PHE A 321 12.48 -2.81 8.63
C PHE A 321 13.24 -4.09 8.98
N GLN A 322 14.41 -4.34 8.37
CA GLN A 322 15.18 -5.55 8.61
C GLN A 322 15.59 -5.74 10.08
N ALA A 323 15.79 -4.66 10.84
CA ALA A 323 16.04 -4.75 12.27
C ALA A 323 14.77 -5.11 13.07
N TYR A 324 13.61 -4.59 12.67
CA TYR A 324 12.33 -4.96 13.26
C TYR A 324 11.96 -6.39 12.96
N ASP A 325 12.09 -6.85 11.70
CA ASP A 325 11.81 -8.23 11.32
C ASP A 325 12.64 -9.19 12.17
N ARG A 326 13.96 -8.98 12.33
CA ARG A 326 14.78 -9.80 13.25
C ARG A 326 14.24 -9.86 14.68
N ALA A 327 13.69 -8.76 15.23
CA ALA A 327 13.09 -8.76 16.56
C ALA A 327 11.72 -9.48 16.58
N ILE A 328 10.89 -9.27 15.56
CA ILE A 328 9.58 -9.92 15.36
C ILE A 328 9.77 -11.43 15.23
N GLN A 329 10.66 -11.90 14.35
CA GLN A 329 10.99 -13.32 14.17
C GLN A 329 11.49 -13.99 15.48
N ASN A 330 12.22 -13.25 16.33
CA ASN A 330 12.79 -13.78 17.57
C ASN A 330 11.81 -13.78 18.76
N TYR A 331 10.87 -12.83 18.82
CA TYR A 331 10.06 -12.59 20.03
C TYR A 331 8.55 -12.71 19.81
N THR A 332 8.02 -12.48 18.60
CA THR A 332 6.57 -12.53 18.35
C THR A 332 6.13 -13.74 17.53
N ARG A 333 7.01 -14.36 16.73
CA ARG A 333 6.65 -15.52 15.89
C ARG A 333 6.61 -16.84 16.68
N PHE A 334 5.45 -17.50 16.69
CA PHE A 334 5.23 -18.82 17.27
C PHE A 334 4.38 -19.66 16.30
N ASP A 335 4.90 -20.78 15.80
CA ASP A 335 4.21 -21.68 14.85
C ASP A 335 3.53 -20.95 13.67
N ASP A 336 4.26 -20.00 13.07
CA ASP A 336 3.83 -19.12 11.98
C ASP A 336 2.65 -18.17 12.29
N TRP A 337 2.27 -18.04 13.56
CA TRP A 337 1.50 -16.93 14.12
C TRP A 337 2.41 -15.84 14.68
N TYR A 338 1.90 -14.61 14.82
CA TYR A 338 2.62 -13.48 15.40
C TYR A 338 1.87 -12.96 16.63
N LEU A 339 2.29 -13.39 17.81
CA LEU A 339 1.63 -13.08 19.09
C LEU A 339 2.05 -11.71 19.62
N TRP A 340 1.17 -11.10 20.41
CA TRP A 340 1.49 -9.86 21.12
C TRP A 340 2.33 -10.15 22.37
N VAL A 341 3.38 -9.37 22.57
CA VAL A 341 4.37 -9.54 23.64
C VAL A 341 4.70 -8.21 24.32
N GLN A 342 5.21 -8.25 25.55
CA GLN A 342 5.69 -7.04 26.22
C GLN A 342 7.02 -6.59 25.60
N MET A 343 7.08 -5.35 25.12
CA MET A 343 8.14 -4.85 24.23
C MET A 343 9.57 -4.89 24.80
N HIS A 344 9.77 -4.96 26.11
CA HIS A 344 11.09 -5.01 26.74
C HIS A 344 11.55 -6.43 27.11
N LYS A 345 10.62 -7.40 27.19
CA LYS A 345 10.89 -8.75 27.70
C LYS A 345 10.62 -9.87 26.68
N GLY A 346 9.83 -9.60 25.64
CA GLY A 346 9.37 -10.64 24.70
C GLY A 346 8.40 -11.66 25.32
N THR A 347 7.90 -11.40 26.54
CA THR A 347 6.91 -12.27 27.19
C THR A 347 5.55 -12.05 26.56
N VAL A 348 4.91 -13.12 26.07
CA VAL A 348 3.56 -13.09 25.49
C VAL A 348 2.57 -12.43 26.46
N THR A 349 1.89 -11.39 25.99
CA THR A 349 0.83 -10.69 26.72
C THR A 349 -0.55 -11.07 26.22
N MET A 350 -0.71 -11.31 24.91
CA MET A 350 -2.00 -11.67 24.32
C MET A 350 -1.80 -12.66 23.15
N PRO A 351 -2.12 -13.96 23.34
CA PRO A 351 -1.95 -15.00 22.34
C PRO A 351 -3.12 -15.03 21.33
N VAL A 352 -3.31 -13.93 20.63
CA VAL A 352 -4.40 -13.75 19.64
C VAL A 352 -3.82 -13.37 18.29
N PHE A 353 -4.58 -13.68 17.25
CA PHE A 353 -4.45 -13.12 15.91
C PHE A 353 -5.50 -12.02 15.75
N GLN A 354 -5.09 -10.87 15.23
CA GLN A 354 -6.00 -9.80 14.79
C GLN A 354 -6.19 -9.88 13.28
N SER A 355 -7.42 -9.66 12.81
CA SER A 355 -7.74 -9.57 11.38
C SER A 355 -6.78 -8.68 10.57
N LEU A 356 -6.37 -7.55 11.14
CA LEU A 356 -5.39 -6.61 10.58
C LEU A 356 -4.01 -7.21 10.29
N GLU A 357 -3.57 -8.20 11.07
CA GLU A 357 -2.25 -8.85 10.91
C GLU A 357 -2.16 -9.64 9.60
N ALA A 358 -3.30 -9.88 8.93
CA ALA A 358 -3.37 -10.57 7.65
C ALA A 358 -2.69 -9.85 6.48
N PHE A 359 -2.22 -8.61 6.64
CA PHE A 359 -1.39 -7.89 5.65
C PHE A 359 0.04 -8.46 5.56
N TRP A 360 0.50 -9.12 6.63
CA TRP A 360 1.90 -9.48 6.81
C TRP A 360 2.43 -10.48 5.75
N PRO A 361 1.69 -11.52 5.30
CA PRO A 361 2.13 -12.36 4.19
C PRO A 361 2.38 -11.58 2.90
N GLY A 362 1.54 -10.59 2.58
CA GLY A 362 1.76 -9.68 1.45
C GLY A 362 3.10 -8.94 1.59
N LEU A 363 3.35 -8.37 2.77
CA LEU A 363 4.61 -7.70 3.09
C LEU A 363 5.84 -8.64 3.01
N GLN A 364 5.71 -9.87 3.49
CA GLN A 364 6.75 -10.89 3.39
C GLN A 364 7.02 -11.30 1.94
N SER A 365 5.98 -11.42 1.11
CA SER A 365 6.13 -11.76 -0.31
C SER A 365 6.81 -10.66 -1.13
N LEU A 366 6.56 -9.38 -0.82
CA LEU A 366 7.27 -8.22 -1.40
C LEU A 366 8.79 -8.26 -1.16
N LEU A 367 9.21 -8.89 -0.06
CA LEU A 367 10.61 -9.06 0.33
C LEU A 367 11.23 -10.37 -0.18
N GLY A 368 10.48 -11.18 -0.94
CA GLY A 368 10.91 -12.49 -1.42
C GLY A 368 10.86 -13.61 -0.37
N ASN A 369 10.32 -13.36 0.83
CA ASN A 369 10.22 -14.34 1.92
C ASN A 369 9.01 -15.28 1.73
N LEU A 370 8.85 -15.84 0.53
CA LEU A 370 7.68 -16.60 0.08
C LEU A 370 7.34 -17.77 1.01
N ASP A 371 8.31 -18.58 1.42
CA ASP A 371 8.09 -19.71 2.31
C ASP A 371 7.43 -19.32 3.64
N SER A 372 7.78 -18.17 4.21
CA SER A 372 7.13 -17.68 5.44
C SER A 372 5.75 -17.10 5.13
N ALA A 373 5.63 -16.34 4.04
CA ALA A 373 4.37 -15.75 3.62
C ALA A 373 3.29 -16.81 3.40
N VAL A 374 3.63 -17.90 2.69
CA VAL A 374 2.70 -19.02 2.42
C VAL A 374 2.20 -19.67 3.71
N ARG A 375 3.08 -19.98 4.67
CA ARG A 375 2.67 -20.65 5.92
C ARG A 375 1.84 -19.74 6.83
N THR A 376 2.26 -18.49 7.03
CA THR A 376 1.47 -17.52 7.79
C THR A 376 0.11 -17.25 7.11
N PHE A 377 0.07 -17.15 5.78
CA PHE A 377 -1.18 -17.03 5.04
C PHE A 377 -2.11 -18.23 5.26
N GLN A 378 -1.60 -19.47 5.25
CA GLN A 378 -2.39 -20.68 5.49
C GLN A 378 -3.05 -20.67 6.88
N ASN A 379 -2.31 -20.26 7.92
CA ASN A 379 -2.87 -20.07 9.26
C ASN A 379 -4.05 -19.07 9.24
N TYR A 380 -3.87 -17.89 8.66
CA TYR A 380 -4.92 -16.85 8.61
C TYR A 380 -6.11 -17.26 7.73
N TYR A 381 -5.86 -17.92 6.61
CA TYR A 381 -6.91 -18.43 5.73
C TYR A 381 -7.73 -19.56 6.38
N SER A 382 -7.14 -20.38 7.27
CA SER A 382 -7.90 -21.37 8.04
C SER A 382 -8.99 -20.72 8.92
N VAL A 383 -8.71 -19.54 9.48
CA VAL A 383 -9.69 -18.74 10.23
C VAL A 383 -10.79 -18.23 9.30
N TRP A 384 -10.44 -17.75 8.10
CA TRP A 384 -11.44 -17.37 7.09
C TRP A 384 -12.35 -18.56 6.73
N ARG A 385 -11.79 -19.75 6.49
CA ARG A 385 -12.55 -20.97 6.20
C ARG A 385 -13.51 -21.37 7.34
N GLN A 386 -13.17 -21.06 8.58
CA GLN A 386 -13.99 -21.38 9.76
C GLN A 386 -15.21 -20.45 9.91
N PHE A 387 -15.06 -19.15 9.61
CA PHE A 387 -16.08 -18.14 9.90
C PHE A 387 -16.71 -17.44 8.67
N GLY A 388 -16.10 -17.56 7.48
CA GLY A 388 -16.47 -16.81 6.26
C GLY A 388 -15.95 -15.36 6.23
N GLY A 389 -15.05 -15.01 7.13
CA GLY A 389 -14.44 -13.69 7.29
C GLY A 389 -13.45 -13.74 8.45
N LEU A 390 -12.56 -12.75 8.57
CA LEU A 390 -11.66 -12.69 9.73
C LEU A 390 -12.35 -11.98 10.91
N PRO A 391 -12.45 -12.61 12.10
CA PRO A 391 -12.89 -11.91 13.30
C PRO A 391 -11.84 -10.90 13.75
N GLU A 392 -12.23 -9.79 14.37
CA GLU A 392 -11.29 -8.78 14.88
C GLU A 392 -10.29 -9.32 15.90
N PHE A 393 -10.66 -10.38 16.64
CA PHE A 393 -9.75 -11.20 17.41
C PHE A 393 -10.10 -12.69 17.32
N TYR A 394 -9.10 -13.48 16.94
CA TYR A 394 -9.09 -14.93 17.03
C TYR A 394 -8.12 -15.37 18.13
N SER A 395 -8.60 -16.15 19.10
CA SER A 395 -7.82 -16.63 20.22
C SER A 395 -7.17 -17.96 19.87
N ILE A 396 -5.86 -17.93 19.62
CA ILE A 396 -5.11 -19.05 19.04
C ILE A 396 -5.13 -20.31 19.95
N PRO A 397 -4.95 -20.22 21.29
CA PRO A 397 -5.04 -21.39 22.17
C PRO A 397 -6.41 -22.04 22.25
N GLN A 398 -7.48 -21.29 21.95
CA GLN A 398 -8.87 -21.75 22.03
C GLN A 398 -9.44 -22.18 20.67
N GLY A 399 -8.78 -21.84 19.56
CA GLY A 399 -9.27 -22.09 18.21
C GLY A 399 -10.58 -21.37 17.87
N TYR A 400 -10.84 -20.21 18.50
CA TYR A 400 -12.14 -19.55 18.45
C TYR A 400 -12.06 -18.03 18.63
N THR A 401 -13.15 -17.31 18.32
CA THR A 401 -13.25 -15.85 18.45
C THR A 401 -13.23 -15.37 19.91
N VAL A 402 -12.73 -14.15 20.14
CA VAL A 402 -12.79 -13.49 21.46
C VAL A 402 -14.12 -12.75 21.66
N ASP A 403 -14.72 -12.86 22.85
CA ASP A 403 -15.98 -12.20 23.24
C ASP A 403 -15.98 -10.69 22.89
N LYS A 404 -17.07 -10.23 22.26
CA LYS A 404 -17.30 -8.87 21.75
C LYS A 404 -16.35 -8.41 20.63
N ARG A 405 -15.52 -9.31 20.09
CA ARG A 405 -14.50 -9.05 19.07
C ARG A 405 -14.54 -10.09 17.94
N GLU A 406 -15.69 -10.72 17.77
CA GLU A 406 -15.99 -11.76 16.77
C GLU A 406 -16.44 -11.20 15.41
N GLY A 407 -16.69 -9.88 15.32
CA GLY A 407 -17.24 -9.25 14.13
C GLY A 407 -16.26 -9.20 12.95
N TYR A 408 -16.79 -9.04 11.74
CA TYR A 408 -16.02 -8.86 10.50
C TYR A 408 -16.48 -7.58 9.78
N PRO A 409 -15.64 -6.52 9.71
CA PRO A 409 -15.99 -5.23 9.09
C PRO A 409 -15.41 -5.07 7.67
N LEU A 410 -15.63 -6.05 6.79
CA LEU A 410 -15.19 -6.04 5.37
C LEU A 410 -13.69 -5.77 5.17
N ARG A 411 -12.89 -6.38 6.03
CA ARG A 411 -11.44 -6.22 6.07
C ARG A 411 -10.71 -6.88 4.87
N PRO A 412 -9.85 -6.13 4.14
CA PRO A 412 -9.14 -6.55 2.94
C PRO A 412 -7.88 -7.38 3.17
N GLU A 413 -7.27 -7.35 4.36
CA GLU A 413 -5.82 -7.55 4.50
C GLU A 413 -5.40 -8.97 4.07
N LEU A 414 -6.26 -9.97 4.27
CA LEU A 414 -6.08 -11.32 3.73
C LEU A 414 -6.16 -11.39 2.20
N ILE A 415 -7.07 -10.64 1.59
CA ILE A 415 -7.26 -10.58 0.13
C ILE A 415 -6.09 -9.81 -0.53
N GLU A 416 -5.58 -8.74 0.11
CA GLU A 416 -4.34 -8.06 -0.31
C GLU A 416 -3.16 -9.04 -0.31
N SER A 417 -2.98 -9.79 0.78
CA SER A 417 -1.95 -10.83 0.87
C SER A 417 -2.09 -11.93 -0.18
N ALA A 418 -3.33 -12.37 -0.49
CA ALA A 418 -3.59 -13.36 -1.54
C ALA A 418 -3.21 -12.82 -2.93
N MET A 419 -3.53 -11.55 -3.21
CA MET A 419 -3.17 -10.88 -4.48
C MET A 419 -1.65 -10.76 -4.64
N TYR A 420 -0.93 -10.40 -3.58
CA TYR A 420 0.53 -10.34 -3.59
C TYR A 420 1.16 -11.73 -3.79
N LEU A 421 0.69 -12.74 -3.05
CA LEU A 421 1.17 -14.12 -3.19
C LEU A 421 0.91 -14.67 -4.60
N PHE A 422 -0.29 -14.46 -5.16
CA PHE A 422 -0.59 -14.77 -6.56
C PHE A 422 0.43 -14.14 -7.51
N ARG A 423 0.67 -12.83 -7.38
CA ARG A 423 1.63 -12.11 -8.24
C ARG A 423 3.09 -12.56 -8.10
N ALA A 424 3.47 -13.05 -6.92
CA ALA A 424 4.84 -13.49 -6.67
C ALA A 424 5.09 -14.96 -7.06
N THR A 425 4.04 -15.78 -7.20
CA THR A 425 4.15 -17.24 -7.39
C THR A 425 3.51 -17.76 -8.68
N ASP A 426 2.59 -17.02 -9.28
CA ASP A 426 1.66 -17.48 -10.34
C ASP A 426 0.80 -18.71 -9.90
N ASP A 427 0.69 -18.96 -8.60
CA ASP A 427 -0.11 -20.07 -8.07
C ASP A 427 -1.60 -19.71 -8.09
N HIS A 428 -2.32 -20.32 -9.05
CA HIS A 428 -3.76 -20.13 -9.25
C HIS A 428 -4.61 -20.55 -8.04
N THR A 429 -4.08 -21.26 -7.04
CA THR A 429 -4.83 -21.49 -5.79
C THR A 429 -5.24 -20.17 -5.15
N TYR A 430 -4.40 -19.13 -5.17
CA TYR A 430 -4.74 -17.80 -4.65
C TYR A 430 -5.93 -17.13 -5.35
N LEU A 431 -6.21 -17.47 -6.62
CA LEU A 431 -7.44 -17.03 -7.31
C LEU A 431 -8.68 -17.76 -6.77
N GLN A 432 -8.58 -19.06 -6.49
CA GLN A 432 -9.66 -19.82 -5.83
C GLN A 432 -9.90 -19.31 -4.41
N LEU A 433 -8.85 -18.98 -3.65
CA LEU A 433 -8.94 -18.37 -2.32
C LEU A 433 -9.68 -17.01 -2.39
N GLY A 434 -9.45 -16.22 -3.45
CA GLY A 434 -10.18 -14.99 -3.74
C GLY A 434 -11.66 -15.21 -4.10
N LEU A 435 -11.99 -16.27 -4.85
CA LEU A 435 -13.38 -16.66 -5.14
C LEU A 435 -14.12 -17.06 -3.85
N ASP A 436 -13.50 -17.91 -3.02
CA ASP A 436 -14.04 -18.32 -1.71
C ASP A 436 -14.30 -17.11 -0.79
N ALA A 437 -13.44 -16.08 -0.86
CA ALA A 437 -13.62 -14.83 -0.13
C ALA A 437 -14.81 -14.02 -0.67
N LEU A 438 -14.91 -13.86 -2.00
CA LEU A 438 -16.03 -13.19 -2.65
C LEU A 438 -17.38 -13.85 -2.31
N GLU A 439 -17.48 -15.18 -2.46
CA GLU A 439 -18.68 -15.94 -2.12
C GLU A 439 -19.07 -15.78 -0.65
N SER A 440 -18.08 -15.73 0.25
CA SER A 440 -18.32 -15.52 1.67
C SER A 440 -18.85 -14.12 1.97
N ILE A 441 -18.24 -13.08 1.39
CA ILE A 441 -18.69 -11.68 1.50
C ILE A 441 -20.12 -11.53 0.96
N GLU A 442 -20.39 -12.00 -0.26
CA GLU A 442 -21.73 -12.01 -0.87
C GLU A 442 -22.79 -12.67 0.02
N ARG A 443 -22.42 -13.78 0.67
CA ARG A 443 -23.35 -14.57 1.48
C ARG A 443 -23.66 -13.95 2.85
N ILE A 444 -22.68 -13.33 3.52
CA ILE A 444 -22.83 -12.91 4.93
C ILE A 444 -22.98 -11.40 5.14
N THR A 445 -22.50 -10.57 4.21
CA THR A 445 -22.44 -9.11 4.39
C THR A 445 -23.40 -8.33 3.48
N LYS A 446 -23.96 -8.98 2.46
CA LYS A 446 -24.81 -8.32 1.46
C LYS A 446 -26.18 -7.93 2.02
N THR A 447 -26.60 -6.72 1.67
CA THR A 447 -27.88 -6.10 2.01
C THR A 447 -28.55 -5.56 0.74
N PRO A 448 -29.84 -5.17 0.77
CA PRO A 448 -30.51 -4.57 -0.40
C PRO A 448 -29.84 -3.27 -0.92
N CYS A 449 -29.05 -2.58 -0.09
CA CYS A 449 -28.47 -1.27 -0.38
C CYS A 449 -26.94 -1.26 -0.51
N GLY A 450 -26.28 -2.42 -0.48
CA GLY A 450 -24.83 -2.54 -0.41
C GLY A 450 -24.39 -3.61 0.58
N TYR A 451 -23.24 -3.43 1.23
CA TYR A 451 -22.62 -4.42 2.11
C TYR A 451 -22.47 -3.82 3.52
N ALA A 452 -22.43 -4.64 4.56
CA ALA A 452 -22.41 -4.19 5.96
C ALA A 452 -21.54 -5.10 6.83
N SER A 453 -21.05 -4.58 7.97
CA SER A 453 -20.27 -5.39 8.90
C SER A 453 -21.14 -6.45 9.58
N VAL A 454 -20.53 -7.56 9.95
CA VAL A 454 -21.22 -8.68 10.63
C VAL A 454 -20.78 -8.78 12.08
N SER A 455 -21.71 -9.15 12.97
CA SER A 455 -21.48 -9.31 14.40
C SER A 455 -22.32 -10.48 14.94
N PRO A 456 -21.70 -11.56 15.43
CA PRO A 456 -22.39 -12.63 16.16
C PRO A 456 -23.15 -12.11 17.41
N PRO A 457 -24.10 -12.88 17.96
CA PRO A 457 -24.62 -14.17 17.49
C PRO A 457 -25.73 -14.03 16.41
N VAL A 458 -26.02 -12.81 15.98
CA VAL A 458 -27.16 -12.55 15.08
C VAL A 458 -26.70 -12.61 13.64
N CYS A 459 -27.19 -13.61 12.88
CA CYS A 459 -27.11 -13.63 11.41
C CYS A 459 -28.07 -12.59 10.79
N GLN A 460 -27.89 -11.32 11.16
CA GLN A 460 -28.51 -10.17 10.54
C GLN A 460 -27.39 -9.15 10.30
N SER A 461 -27.28 -8.66 9.07
CA SER A 461 -26.51 -7.47 8.73
C SER A 461 -27.09 -6.27 9.49
N VAL A 462 -26.46 -5.86 10.58
CA VAL A 462 -26.90 -4.70 11.39
C VAL A 462 -26.09 -3.50 10.96
N TRP A 463 -26.72 -2.56 10.26
CA TRP A 463 -26.06 -1.32 9.82
C TRP A 463 -25.56 -0.50 11.02
N ARG A 464 -24.23 -0.38 11.15
CA ARG A 464 -23.52 0.39 12.18
C ARG A 464 -22.77 1.59 11.56
N PRO A 465 -22.39 2.62 12.34
CA PRO A 465 -21.57 3.72 11.84
C PRO A 465 -20.24 3.26 11.22
N GLN A 466 -19.66 2.17 11.75
CA GLN A 466 -18.45 1.50 11.24
C GLN A 466 -18.63 0.92 9.82
N ASP A 467 -19.87 0.64 9.40
CA ASP A 467 -20.15 0.00 8.11
C ASP A 467 -19.93 0.98 6.95
N SER A 468 -20.09 2.29 7.20
CA SER A 468 -19.70 3.32 6.22
C SER A 468 -18.20 3.24 5.90
N ALA A 469 -17.37 2.97 6.91
CA ALA A 469 -15.93 2.79 6.72
C ALA A 469 -15.62 1.50 5.96
N ALA A 470 -16.27 0.41 6.36
CA ALA A 470 -16.16 -0.91 5.76
C ALA A 470 -16.57 -0.90 4.28
N VAL A 471 -17.64 -0.18 3.93
CA VAL A 471 -18.08 0.01 2.53
C VAL A 471 -17.09 0.85 1.73
N CYS A 472 -16.57 1.98 2.27
CA CYS A 472 -15.51 2.73 1.58
C CYS A 472 -14.24 1.88 1.34
N MET A 473 -13.94 0.96 2.27
CA MET A 473 -12.79 0.06 2.22
C MET A 473 -12.99 -1.04 1.17
N TRP A 474 -14.22 -1.55 1.04
CA TRP A 474 -14.63 -2.56 0.07
C TRP A 474 -14.72 -1.97 -1.35
N THR A 475 -15.22 -0.75 -1.54
CA THR A 475 -15.22 -0.11 -2.88
C THR A 475 -13.83 0.25 -3.38
N GLN A 476 -12.81 0.32 -2.52
CA GLN A 476 -11.39 0.38 -2.90
C GLN A 476 -10.83 -0.96 -3.43
N GLN A 477 -11.56 -2.08 -3.27
CA GLN A 477 -11.13 -3.43 -3.69
C GLN A 477 -11.73 -3.88 -5.03
N ILE A 478 -12.81 -3.23 -5.50
CA ILE A 478 -13.65 -3.65 -6.64
C ILE A 478 -13.23 -3.06 -7.98
#